data_AF-A2DMT2-F1
#
_entry.id   AF-A2DMT2-F1
#
_cell.length_a   1.000
_cell.length_b   1.000
_cell.length_c   1.000
_cell.angle_alpha   90.00
_cell.angle_beta   90.00
_cell.angle_gamma   90.00
#
_symmetry.space_group_name_H-M   'P 1'
#
loop_
_entity.id
_entity.type
_entity.pdbx_description
1 polymer ?
#
loop_
_entity_poly.entity_id
_entity_poly.type
_entity_poly.pdbx_seq_one_letter_code
_entity_poly.pdbx_strand_id
1 'polypeptide(L)'
;MKADIWSAGIVLYAMIAAHFPWIVPDDLPPDILMKETAKQIAEGDISLPDGISDQLQNLLGNMLNVDPEERPTADEILQHPWFADLNDPEEYDEQPNNDIVNLVENLLHDLDMRRENAKKGK
;
A
#
# COMPACT_ATOMS: atom_id res chain seq x y z
N MET A 1 10.70 -10.24 -13.85
CA MET A 1 9.94 -11.06 -12.89
C MET A 1 10.28 -10.75 -11.43
N LYS A 2 11.49 -10.95 -10.90
CA LYS A 2 11.79 -10.57 -9.48
C LYS A 2 11.60 -9.08 -9.18
N ALA A 3 11.82 -8.21 -10.17
CA ALA A 3 11.51 -6.78 -10.07
C ALA A 3 9.98 -6.52 -10.02
N ASP A 4 9.17 -7.36 -10.69
CA ASP A 4 7.71 -7.26 -10.66
C ASP A 4 7.15 -7.72 -9.31
N ILE A 5 7.77 -8.72 -8.68
CA ILE A 5 7.45 -9.12 -7.30
C ILE A 5 7.72 -8.00 -6.30
N TRP A 6 8.84 -7.31 -6.47
CA TRP A 6 9.18 -6.15 -5.67
C TRP A 6 8.16 -5.02 -5.84
N SER A 7 7.84 -4.65 -7.08
CA SER A 7 6.87 -3.58 -7.32
C SER A 7 5.47 -3.94 -6.82
N ALA A 8 5.04 -5.19 -6.96
CA ALA A 8 3.81 -5.69 -6.35
C ALA A 8 3.84 -5.58 -4.82
N GLY A 9 4.97 -5.88 -4.17
CA GLY A 9 5.15 -5.72 -2.73
C GLY A 9 5.04 -4.26 -2.28
N ILE A 10 5.60 -3.32 -3.04
CA ILE A 10 5.48 -1.87 -2.78
C ILE A 10 4.03 -1.40 -2.93
N VAL A 11 3.31 -1.90 -3.95
CA VAL A 11 1.88 -1.59 -4.13
C VAL A 11 1.06 -2.15 -2.97
N LEU A 12 1.32 -3.40 -2.56
CA LEU A 12 0.66 -4.01 -1.40
C LEU A 12 0.92 -3.21 -0.12
N TYR A 13 2.17 -2.83 0.14
CA TYR A 13 2.52 -1.95 1.26
C TYR A 13 1.71 -0.65 1.21
N ALA A 14 1.67 0.04 0.07
CA ALA A 14 0.98 1.31 -0.07
C ALA A 14 -0.54 1.19 0.17
N MET A 15 -1.16 0.06 -0.21
CA MET A 15 -2.57 -0.20 0.08
C MET A 15 -2.86 -0.31 1.58
N ILE A 16 -1.90 -0.80 2.36
CA ILE A 16 -2.05 -1.03 3.81
C ILE A 16 -1.64 0.21 4.61
N ALA A 17 -0.50 0.81 4.25
CA ALA A 17 0.11 1.91 4.98
C ALA A 17 -0.48 3.29 4.58
N ALA A 18 -1.12 3.38 3.40
CA ALA A 18 -1.51 4.63 2.75
C ALA A 18 -0.34 5.60 2.46
N HIS A 19 0.90 5.11 2.50
CA HIS A 19 2.11 5.82 2.10
C HIS A 19 3.15 4.83 1.53
N PHE A 20 4.23 5.35 0.93
CA PHE A 20 5.36 4.52 0.49
C PHE A 20 6.32 4.22 1.66
N PRO A 21 7.10 3.12 1.60
CA PRO A 21 8.09 2.79 2.63
C PRO A 21 9.14 3.88 2.87
N TRP A 22 9.41 4.67 1.83
CA TRP A 22 10.40 5.73 1.81
C TRP A 22 9.74 7.05 1.44
N ILE A 23 10.03 8.07 2.23
CA ILE A 23 9.57 9.44 1.97
C ILE A 23 10.79 10.22 1.50
N VAL A 24 10.77 10.62 0.24
CA VAL A 24 11.79 11.48 -0.35
C VAL A 24 11.15 12.83 -0.63
N PRO A 25 11.82 13.98 -0.38
CA PRO A 25 11.25 15.29 -0.67
C PRO A 25 10.88 15.44 -2.15
N ASP A 26 9.67 15.94 -2.41
CA ASP A 26 9.11 16.09 -3.78
C ASP A 26 9.87 17.11 -4.64
N ASP A 27 10.69 17.97 -4.03
CA ASP A 27 11.44 19.05 -4.68
C ASP A 27 12.86 18.65 -5.11
N LEU A 28 13.26 17.39 -4.90
CA LEU A 28 14.57 16.92 -5.33
C LEU A 28 14.68 16.78 -6.85
N PRO A 29 15.85 17.13 -7.44
CA PRO A 29 16.16 16.79 -8.82
C PRO A 29 16.04 15.28 -9.11
N PRO A 30 15.57 14.86 -10.30
CA PRO A 30 15.32 13.46 -10.61
C PRO A 30 16.51 12.51 -10.40
N ASP A 31 17.72 12.97 -10.68
CA ASP A 31 18.95 12.20 -10.52
C ASP A 31 19.34 12.00 -9.05
N ILE A 32 19.01 12.95 -8.18
CA ILE A 32 19.20 12.85 -6.73
C ILE A 32 18.11 11.94 -6.13
N LEU A 33 16.86 12.12 -6.54
CA LEU A 33 15.72 11.27 -6.14
C LEU A 33 16.01 9.79 -6.42
N MET A 34 16.45 9.45 -7.63
CA MET A 34 16.79 8.05 -7.97
C MET A 34 17.93 7.50 -7.10
N LYS A 35 18.98 8.30 -6.85
CA LYS A 35 20.11 7.86 -6.02
C LYS A 35 19.71 7.62 -4.57
N GLU A 36 18.93 8.54 -3.99
CA GLU A 36 18.49 8.41 -2.61
C GLU A 36 17.52 7.25 -2.44
N THR A 37 16.59 7.07 -3.38
CA THR A 37 15.67 5.92 -3.40
C THR A 37 16.46 4.62 -3.52
N ALA A 38 17.42 4.53 -4.45
CA ALA A 38 18.25 3.33 -4.62
C ALA A 38 19.07 3.01 -3.37
N LYS A 39 19.56 4.04 -2.66
CA LYS A 39 20.27 3.88 -1.40
C LYS A 39 19.36 3.30 -0.32
N GLN A 40 18.17 3.85 -0.12
CA GLN A 40 17.21 3.35 0.88
C GLN A 40 16.75 1.92 0.57
N ILE A 41 16.55 1.59 -0.72
CA ILE A 41 16.27 0.22 -1.17
C ILE A 41 17.43 -0.72 -0.79
N ALA A 42 18.68 -0.31 -1.01
CA ALA A 42 19.85 -1.14 -0.71
C ALA A 42 20.09 -1.31 0.79
N GLU A 43 19.70 -0.33 1.60
CA GLU A 43 19.73 -0.42 3.07
C GLU A 43 18.68 -1.42 3.60
N GLY A 44 17.58 -1.63 2.86
CA GLY A 44 16.57 -2.64 3.18
C GLY A 44 15.73 -2.32 4.41
N ASP A 45 15.82 -1.08 4.93
CA ASP A 45 15.07 -0.65 6.11
C ASP A 45 13.65 -0.26 5.70
N ILE A 46 12.76 -1.26 5.67
CA ILE A 46 11.34 -1.09 5.42
C ILE A 46 10.60 -1.33 6.72
N SER A 47 10.10 -0.26 7.32
CA SER A 47 9.22 -0.34 8.48
C SER A 47 7.83 -0.78 8.03
N LEU A 48 7.44 -1.99 8.43
CA LEU A 48 6.10 -2.52 8.16
C LEU A 48 5.05 -1.86 9.07
N PRO A 49 3.81 -1.63 8.58
CA PRO A 49 2.76 -1.01 9.38
C PRO A 49 2.39 -1.84 10.61
N ASP A 50 2.08 -1.17 11.72
CA ASP A 50 1.54 -1.84 12.91
C ASP A 50 0.12 -2.37 12.66
N GLY A 51 -0.26 -3.43 13.38
CA GLY A 51 -1.64 -3.96 13.36
C GLY A 51 -1.99 -4.85 12.16
N ILE A 52 -1.00 -5.22 11.34
CA ILE A 52 -1.17 -6.23 10.29
C ILE A 52 -1.04 -7.65 10.86
N SER A 53 -1.58 -8.64 10.15
CA SER A 53 -1.43 -10.04 10.56
C SER A 53 0.00 -10.55 10.34
N ASP A 54 0.42 -11.53 11.14
CA ASP A 54 1.74 -12.17 11.01
C ASP A 54 1.95 -12.75 9.60
N GLN A 55 0.89 -13.27 8.98
CA GLN A 55 0.94 -13.77 7.60
C GLN A 55 1.22 -12.64 6.60
N LEU A 56 0.59 -11.47 6.76
CA LEU A 56 0.84 -10.33 5.89
C LEU A 56 2.25 -9.77 6.09
N GLN A 57 2.70 -9.70 7.34
CA GLN A 57 4.06 -9.29 7.66
C GLN A 57 5.10 -10.22 7.01
N ASN A 58 4.88 -11.53 7.10
CA ASN A 58 5.76 -12.52 6.45
C ASN A 58 5.77 -12.37 4.93
N LEU A 59 4.58 -12.24 4.31
CA LEU A 59 4.47 -12.08 2.87
C LEU A 59 5.21 -10.82 2.37
N LEU A 60 4.96 -9.67 3.01
CA LEU A 60 5.62 -8.42 2.65
C LEU A 60 7.14 -8.50 2.83
N GLY A 61 7.62 -9.10 3.92
CA GLY A 61 9.05 -9.30 4.14
C GLY A 61 9.71 -10.13 3.04
N ASN A 62 9.05 -11.19 2.56
CA ASN A 62 9.56 -12.02 1.47
C ASN A 62 9.54 -11.30 0.11
N MET A 63 8.45 -10.58 -0.21
CA MET A 63 8.34 -9.83 -1.47
C MET A 63 9.33 -8.66 -1.56
N LEU A 64 9.60 -8.02 -0.42
CA LEU A 64 10.48 -6.85 -0.28
C LEU A 64 11.88 -7.21 0.22
N ASN A 65 12.32 -8.45 -0.04
CA ASN A 65 13.70 -8.84 0.25
C ASN A 65 14.67 -8.08 -0.69
N VAL A 66 15.73 -7.50 -0.12
CA VAL A 66 16.76 -6.78 -0.89
C VAL A 66 17.43 -7.71 -1.90
N ASP A 67 17.67 -8.97 -1.52
CA ASP A 67 18.18 -10.01 -2.42
C ASP A 67 17.06 -10.48 -3.38
N PRO A 68 17.18 -10.27 -4.70
CA PRO A 68 16.17 -10.70 -5.67
C PRO A 68 15.99 -12.21 -5.73
N GLU A 69 17.01 -13.00 -5.38
CA GLU A 69 16.95 -14.47 -5.46
C GLU A 69 16.10 -15.05 -4.34
N GLU A 70 16.11 -14.41 -3.16
CA GLU A 70 15.31 -14.79 -1.99
C GLU A 70 13.82 -14.42 -2.11
N ARG A 71 13.45 -13.61 -3.11
CA ARG A 71 12.03 -13.27 -3.34
C ARG A 71 11.27 -14.48 -3.88
N PRO A 72 10.02 -14.72 -3.48
CA PRO A 72 9.22 -15.79 -4.06
C PRO A 72 8.83 -15.50 -5.52
N THR A 73 8.34 -16.50 -6.22
CA THR A 73 7.65 -16.39 -7.50
C THR A 73 6.19 -15.95 -7.29
N ALA A 74 5.52 -15.53 -8.37
CA ALA A 74 4.11 -15.16 -8.31
C ALA A 74 3.22 -16.34 -7.85
N ASP A 75 3.52 -17.56 -8.32
CA ASP A 75 2.77 -18.75 -7.94
C ASP A 75 2.94 -19.07 -6.44
N GLU A 76 4.16 -18.95 -5.91
CA GLU A 76 4.44 -19.13 -4.48
C GLU A 76 3.74 -18.08 -3.62
N ILE A 77 3.65 -16.83 -4.10
CA ILE A 77 2.90 -15.75 -3.43
C ILE A 77 1.42 -16.09 -3.37
N LEU A 78 0.82 -16.53 -4.47
CA LEU A 78 -0.61 -16.87 -4.52
C LEU A 78 -0.95 -18.11 -3.67
N GLN A 79 0.04 -18.95 -3.37
CA GLN A 79 -0.08 -20.08 -2.44
C GLN A 79 0.24 -19.71 -0.98
N HIS A 80 0.65 -18.47 -0.72
CA HIS A 80 1.00 -18.03 0.62
C HIS A 80 -0.23 -18.07 1.56
N PRO A 81 -0.10 -18.46 2.84
CA PRO A 81 -1.22 -18.54 3.78
C PRO A 81 -2.06 -17.26 3.92
N TRP A 82 -1.48 -16.10 3.61
CA TRP A 82 -2.22 -14.83 3.58
C TRP A 82 -3.37 -14.81 2.55
N PHE A 83 -3.22 -15.55 1.44
CA PHE A 83 -4.29 -15.73 0.44
C PHE A 83 -5.22 -16.91 0.76
N ALA A 84 -4.96 -17.71 1.80
CA ALA A 84 -5.73 -18.92 2.07
C ALA A 84 -7.20 -18.61 2.45
N ASP A 85 -7.44 -17.50 3.14
CA ASP A 85 -8.78 -17.08 3.55
C ASP A 85 -9.63 -16.54 2.38
N LEU A 86 -9.02 -16.21 1.24
CA LEU A 86 -9.74 -15.82 0.01
C LEU A 86 -10.38 -17.02 -0.72
N ASN A 87 -10.06 -18.25 -0.29
CA ASN A 87 -10.69 -19.45 -0.83
C ASN A 87 -11.97 -19.84 -0.10
N ASP A 88 -12.30 -19.19 1.01
CA ASP A 88 -13.70 -19.10 1.38
C ASP A 88 -14.33 -18.21 0.32
N PRO A 89 -15.38 -18.64 -0.39
CA PRO A 89 -16.15 -17.72 -1.19
C PRO A 89 -16.66 -16.67 -0.22
N GLU A 90 -15.98 -15.52 -0.18
CA GLU A 90 -16.50 -14.32 0.45
C GLU A 90 -17.92 -14.23 -0.09
N GLU A 91 -18.92 -14.40 0.79
CA GLU A 91 -20.21 -13.80 0.55
C GLU A 91 -19.89 -12.32 0.38
N TYR A 92 -19.64 -11.91 -0.87
CA TYR A 92 -19.72 -10.52 -1.25
C TYR A 92 -21.13 -10.14 -0.81
N ASP A 93 -21.22 -9.44 0.31
CA ASP A 93 -22.46 -8.83 0.71
C ASP A 93 -22.80 -7.92 -0.47
N GLU A 94 -23.82 -8.30 -1.26
CA GLU A 94 -24.23 -7.52 -2.45
C GLU A 94 -24.57 -6.08 -2.03
N GLN A 95 -24.78 -5.87 -0.73
CA GLN A 95 -24.98 -4.56 -0.13
C GLN A 95 -23.65 -3.95 0.33
N PRO A 96 -23.33 -2.73 -0.12
CA PRO A 96 -22.17 -2.00 0.38
C PRO A 96 -22.30 -1.76 1.88
N ASN A 97 -21.17 -1.79 2.59
CA ASN A 97 -21.12 -1.48 4.02
C ASN A 97 -21.66 -0.05 4.26
N ASN A 98 -22.82 0.04 4.91
CA ASN A 98 -23.51 1.31 5.16
C ASN A 98 -22.66 2.29 5.98
N ASP A 99 -21.79 1.81 6.88
CA ASP A 99 -20.91 2.69 7.66
C ASP A 99 -19.89 3.39 6.76
N ILE A 100 -19.34 2.66 5.77
CA ILE A 100 -18.42 3.23 4.78
C ILE A 100 -19.16 4.20 3.86
N VAL A 101 -20.37 3.85 3.40
CA VAL A 101 -21.20 4.74 2.57
C VAL A 101 -21.48 6.06 3.29
N ASN A 102 -21.97 5.98 4.53
CA ASN A 102 -22.26 7.15 5.35
C ASN A 102 -21.01 8.01 5.59
N LEU A 103 -19.85 7.38 5.83
CA LEU A 103 -18.59 8.10 6.01
C LEU A 103 -18.22 8.90 4.76
N VAL A 104 -18.31 8.29 3.57
CA VAL A 104 -17.99 8.95 2.29
C VAL A 104 -18.98 10.08 2.01
N GLU A 105 -20.28 9.87 2.23
CA GLU A 105 -21.30 10.92 2.05
C GLU A 105 -21.05 12.14 2.94
N ASN A 106 -20.72 11.91 4.21
CA ASN A 106 -20.36 12.98 5.14
C ASN A 106 -19.09 13.72 4.69
N LEU A 107 -18.07 13.00 4.22
CA LEU A 107 -16.83 13.59 3.72
C LEU A 107 -17.10 14.48 2.50
N LEU A 108 -17.91 14.00 1.55
CA LEU A 108 -18.30 14.76 0.37
C LEU A 108 -19.07 16.04 0.75
N HIS A 109 -20.01 15.93 1.70
CA HIS A 109 -20.75 17.09 2.21
C HIS A 109 -19.82 18.15 2.83
N ASP A 110 -18.88 17.72 3.67
CA ASP A 110 -17.90 18.60 4.30
C ASP A 110 -17.01 19.30 3.26
N LEU A 111 -16.58 18.60 2.22
CA LEU A 111 -15.78 19.16 1.13
C LEU A 111 -16.55 20.20 0.32
N ASP A 112 -17.83 19.93 0.03
CA ASP A 112 -18.70 20.88 -0.69
C ASP A 112 -18.95 22.15 0.14
N MET A 113 -19.18 22.00 1.44
CA MET A 113 -19.33 23.12 2.36
C MET A 113 -18.06 23.99 2.41
N ARG A 114 -16.88 23.36 2.46
CA ARG A 114 -15.59 24.08 2.39
C ARG A 114 -15.42 24.82 1.07
N ARG A 115 -15.82 24.20 -0.05
CA ARG A 115 -15.73 24.79 -1.39
C ARG A 115 -16.67 25.99 -1.55
N GLU A 116 -17.89 25.91 -1.03
CA GLU A 116 -18.88 27.00 -0.99
C GLU A 116 -18.36 28.19 -0.18
N ASN A 117 -17.82 27.94 1.02
CA ASN A 117 -17.29 28.98 1.90
C ASN A 117 -16.07 29.68 1.28
N ALA A 118 -15.20 28.93 0.59
CA ALA A 118 -14.06 29.50 -0.13
C ALA A 118 -14.48 30.43 -1.28
N LYS A 119 -15.64 30.20 -1.91
CA LYS A 119 -16.19 31.09 -2.96
C LYS A 119 -16.83 32.36 -2.40
N LYS A 120 -17.40 32.30 -1.18
CA LYS A 120 -18.07 33.43 -0.52
C LYS A 120 -17.10 34.41 0.14
N GLY A 121 -15.84 34.01 0.35
CA GLY A 121 -14.78 34.84 0.94
C GLY A 121 -13.93 35.65 -0.07
N LYS A 122 -14.32 35.69 -1.35
CA LYS A 122 -13.70 36.51 -2.41
C LYS A 122 -14.65 37.62 -2.84
#